data_AF-A0A3S0X0G3-F1
#
_entry.id   AF-A0A3S0X0G3-F1
#
_cell.length_a   1.000
_cell.length_b   1.000
_cell.length_c   1.000
_cell.angle_alpha   90.00
_cell.angle_beta   90.00
_cell.angle_gamma   90.00
#
_symmetry.space_group_name_H-M   'P 1'
#
loop_
_entity.id
_entity.type
_entity.pdbx_description
1 polymer ?
#
loop_
_entity_poly.entity_id
_entity_poly.type
_entity_poly.pdbx_seq_one_letter_code
_entity_poly.pdbx_strand_id
1 'polypeptide(L)'
;MIDDAKRMDGAGARRASLGRGLSALFGETTEDYSQLDKVRQSKQVPIEFVHPGKYQPRRKFDEEAIQGLVDSVRDKGILQPLLVRRDPETANSYELIAGERRWRAAQIAGLHEVPVVIRDLSDREALEIALVENIQRQDLTPLEEAEGYRRLMEEFEHTQEDLARAVGKSRSHVANMMRLLALPDPVKGMVQEGALSAGHARALLTSADPVSVAREVVKRGLNVRQTEDLMRGDQPAKPRKGAAGSVPAPGPAIKDVDLLNLEEEISARIGLKVAIDPQGQRGTITIHYQTLDQLDDVLHRLGGED
;
A
#
# COMPACT_ATOMS: atom_id res chain seq x y z
N MET A 1 -56.99 -16.47 33.94
CA MET A 1 -56.27 -15.26 34.38
C MET A 1 -55.15 -15.70 35.29
N ILE A 2 -53.93 -15.16 35.10
CA ILE A 2 -53.00 -14.66 36.14
C ILE A 2 -52.67 -15.65 37.30
N ASP A 3 -51.42 -16.00 37.62
CA ASP A 3 -50.11 -15.81 36.97
C ASP A 3 -49.06 -16.69 37.69
N ASP A 4 -47.80 -16.55 37.29
CA ASP A 4 -46.60 -16.61 38.13
C ASP A 4 -46.10 -17.93 38.80
N ALA A 5 -44.95 -18.34 38.27
CA ALA A 5 -43.66 -18.34 38.99
C ALA A 5 -43.14 -19.58 39.75
N LYS A 6 -41.90 -19.89 39.33
CA LYS A 6 -40.67 -20.14 40.11
C LYS A 6 -40.20 -21.58 40.40
N ARG A 7 -38.91 -21.74 40.03
CA ARG A 7 -37.84 -22.55 40.65
C ARG A 7 -37.86 -24.06 40.44
N MET A 8 -36.94 -24.49 39.58
CA MET A 8 -35.92 -25.46 39.97
C MET A 8 -34.54 -24.93 39.59
N ASP A 9 -33.68 -24.73 40.59
CA ASP A 9 -32.26 -24.38 40.41
C ASP A 9 -31.39 -25.65 40.41
N GLY A 10 -30.36 -25.64 39.57
CA GLY A 10 -29.04 -26.20 39.91
C GLY A 10 -28.82 -27.73 39.88
N ALA A 11 -28.10 -28.19 38.85
CA ALA A 11 -26.95 -29.09 39.03
C ALA A 11 -26.02 -28.96 37.81
N GLY A 12 -24.75 -28.60 38.04
CA GLY A 12 -23.81 -28.30 36.96
C GLY A 12 -23.07 -29.52 36.41
N ALA A 13 -22.76 -29.50 35.12
CA ALA A 13 -21.74 -30.35 34.50
C ALA A 13 -20.65 -29.45 33.90
N ARG A 14 -19.43 -29.49 34.47
CA ARG A 14 -18.27 -28.82 33.88
C ARG A 14 -17.93 -29.49 32.56
N ARG A 15 -17.79 -28.73 31.47
CA ARG A 15 -16.94 -29.12 30.34
C ARG A 15 -15.73 -28.22 30.28
N ALA A 16 -14.59 -28.84 30.01
CA ALA A 16 -13.28 -28.25 30.21
C ALA A 16 -12.91 -27.24 29.12
N SER A 17 -11.96 -26.39 29.50
CA SER A 17 -11.13 -25.53 28.67
C SER A 17 -10.82 -26.07 27.26
N LEU A 18 -11.37 -25.41 26.25
CA LEU A 18 -10.89 -25.40 24.87
C LEU A 18 -11.16 -24.00 24.32
N GLY A 19 -10.13 -23.31 23.79
CA GLY A 19 -10.32 -22.02 23.10
C GLY A 19 -9.81 -20.73 23.77
N ARG A 20 -8.83 -20.77 24.70
CA ARG A 20 -8.00 -19.57 24.99
C ARG A 20 -6.77 -19.44 24.09
N GLY A 21 -6.40 -20.49 23.36
CA GLY A 21 -5.24 -20.50 22.46
C GLY A 21 -5.54 -20.17 20.99
N LEU A 22 -6.81 -20.20 20.56
CA LEU A 22 -7.19 -19.82 19.18
C LEU A 22 -7.29 -18.30 19.03
N SER A 23 -7.77 -17.60 20.06
CA SER A 23 -7.84 -16.13 20.11
C SER A 23 -6.49 -15.40 20.19
N ALA A 24 -5.38 -16.14 20.30
CA ALA A 24 -4.02 -15.59 20.22
C ALA A 24 -3.35 -15.83 18.85
N LEU A 25 -3.97 -16.66 18.00
CA LEU A 25 -3.49 -17.00 16.65
C LEU A 25 -4.25 -16.23 15.57
N PHE A 26 -5.51 -15.90 15.84
CA PHE A 26 -6.18 -14.76 15.22
C PHE A 26 -5.87 -13.53 16.08
N GLY A 27 -4.76 -12.86 15.78
CA GLY A 27 -4.42 -11.57 16.38
C GLY A 27 -5.54 -10.55 16.18
N GLU A 28 -5.54 -9.46 16.95
CA GLU A 28 -6.67 -8.53 17.14
C GLU A 28 -7.06 -7.72 15.88
N THR A 29 -7.54 -8.40 14.85
CA THR A 29 -8.43 -7.90 13.79
C THR A 29 -9.86 -8.36 14.06
N THR A 30 -10.27 -8.26 15.33
CA THR A 30 -11.68 -7.92 15.59
C THR A 30 -11.81 -6.47 15.16
N GLU A 31 -12.10 -6.26 13.86
CA GLU A 31 -12.45 -4.94 13.34
C GLU A 31 -13.43 -4.29 14.30
N ASP A 32 -13.14 -3.05 14.68
CA ASP A 32 -13.79 -2.37 15.79
C ASP A 32 -15.26 -2.10 15.47
N TYR A 33 -16.11 -3.11 15.69
CA TYR A 33 -17.54 -3.07 15.42
C TYR A 33 -18.26 -2.01 16.28
N SER A 34 -17.59 -1.41 17.27
CA SER A 34 -18.10 -0.21 17.96
C SER A 34 -18.16 1.02 17.02
N GLN A 35 -17.39 1.03 15.94
CA GLN A 35 -17.46 2.07 14.90
C GLN A 35 -18.68 1.92 13.98
N LEU A 36 -19.39 0.78 13.99
CA LEU A 36 -20.66 0.66 13.27
C LEU A 36 -21.70 1.69 13.73
N ASP A 37 -21.64 2.14 14.99
CA ASP A 37 -22.56 3.17 15.49
C ASP A 37 -22.25 4.58 14.96
N LYS A 38 -21.07 4.82 14.36
CA LYS A 38 -20.79 6.04 13.58
C LYS A 38 -21.32 5.95 12.13
N VAL A 39 -21.73 4.76 11.66
CA VAL A 39 -22.38 4.56 10.34
C VAL A 39 -23.84 5.04 10.35
N ARG A 40 -24.40 5.42 11.51
CA ARG A 40 -25.79 5.90 11.73
C ARG A 40 -26.19 7.21 11.01
N GLN A 41 -25.38 7.74 10.08
CA GLN A 41 -25.74 8.84 9.17
C GLN A 41 -25.79 8.42 7.69
N SER A 42 -25.79 7.12 7.37
CA SER A 42 -26.17 6.68 6.03
C SER A 42 -27.68 6.88 5.82
N LYS A 43 -28.05 7.68 4.81
CA LYS A 43 -29.43 7.91 4.37
C LYS A 43 -29.70 7.06 3.11
N GLN A 44 -30.87 6.46 2.99
CA GLN A 44 -31.31 5.89 1.70
C GLN A 44 -31.72 7.04 0.76
N VAL A 45 -31.21 7.01 -0.46
CA VAL A 45 -31.50 8.00 -1.50
C VAL A 45 -31.82 7.27 -2.82
N PRO A 46 -32.88 7.66 -3.55
CA PRO A 46 -33.16 7.14 -4.88
C PRO A 46 -31.95 7.29 -5.81
N ILE A 47 -31.57 6.20 -6.48
CA ILE A 47 -30.33 6.14 -7.28
C ILE A 47 -30.31 7.15 -8.44
N GLU A 48 -31.50 7.55 -8.91
CA GLU A 48 -31.70 8.57 -9.95
C GLU A 48 -31.26 9.98 -9.52
N PHE A 49 -31.22 10.27 -8.22
CA PHE A 49 -30.74 11.55 -7.68
C PHE A 49 -29.23 11.53 -7.40
N VAL A 50 -28.52 10.44 -7.67
CA VAL A 50 -27.07 10.33 -7.52
C VAL A 50 -26.41 10.28 -8.89
N HIS A 51 -25.54 11.25 -9.18
CA HIS A 51 -24.81 11.36 -10.46
C HIS A 51 -23.29 11.33 -10.23
N PRO A 52 -22.49 10.88 -11.22
CA PRO A 52 -21.04 10.88 -11.11
C PRO A 52 -20.49 12.30 -11.00
N GLY A 53 -19.38 12.46 -10.27
CA GLY A 53 -18.74 13.75 -10.08
C GLY A 53 -18.07 14.29 -11.34
N LYS A 54 -18.05 15.62 -11.50
CA LYS A 54 -17.53 16.32 -12.70
C LYS A 54 -16.06 15.99 -13.02
N TYR A 55 -15.32 15.50 -12.04
CA TYR A 55 -13.88 15.24 -12.11
C TYR A 55 -13.48 13.75 -12.11
N GLN A 56 -14.43 12.80 -12.18
CA GLN A 56 -14.10 11.37 -12.18
C GLN A 56 -13.52 10.93 -13.55
N PRO A 57 -12.24 10.49 -13.64
CA PRO A 57 -11.56 10.34 -14.93
C PRO A 57 -11.80 9.00 -15.63
N ARG A 58 -12.49 8.02 -15.01
CA ARG A 58 -12.62 6.66 -15.56
C ARG A 58 -13.61 6.57 -16.71
N ARG A 59 -13.08 6.76 -17.93
CA ARG A 59 -13.78 6.53 -19.20
C ARG A 59 -13.77 5.07 -19.68
N LYS A 60 -13.00 4.19 -19.03
CA LYS A 60 -13.00 2.74 -19.29
C LYS A 60 -13.07 1.99 -17.95
N PHE A 61 -14.06 1.12 -17.84
CA PHE A 61 -14.17 0.13 -16.78
C PHE A 61 -14.03 -1.25 -17.40
N ASP A 62 -13.44 -2.15 -16.64
CA ASP A 62 -13.40 -3.56 -16.98
C ASP A 62 -14.75 -4.18 -16.61
N GLU A 63 -15.49 -4.64 -17.63
CA GLU A 63 -16.86 -5.16 -17.49
C GLU A 63 -16.88 -6.51 -16.76
N GLU A 64 -15.82 -7.31 -16.83
CA GLU A 64 -15.73 -8.55 -16.06
C GLU A 64 -15.55 -8.25 -14.56
N ALA A 65 -14.73 -7.25 -14.24
CA ALA A 65 -14.44 -6.84 -12.86
C ALA A 65 -15.60 -6.11 -12.14
N ILE A 66 -16.68 -5.75 -12.85
CA ILE A 66 -17.90 -5.21 -12.22
C ILE A 66 -18.94 -6.31 -11.97
N GLN A 67 -18.98 -7.40 -12.75
CA GLN A 67 -20.04 -8.40 -12.67
C GLN A 67 -20.11 -9.09 -11.29
N GLY A 68 -18.97 -9.52 -10.73
CA GLY A 68 -18.94 -10.08 -9.38
C GLY A 68 -19.38 -9.11 -8.27
N LEU A 69 -19.25 -7.80 -8.50
CA LEU A 69 -19.79 -6.78 -7.60
C LEU A 69 -21.30 -6.58 -7.80
N VAL A 70 -21.79 -6.64 -9.04
CA VAL A 70 -23.24 -6.61 -9.36
C VAL A 70 -23.97 -7.75 -8.66
N ASP A 71 -23.44 -8.97 -8.74
CA ASP A 71 -24.08 -10.15 -8.12
C ASP A 71 -24.09 -10.03 -6.59
N SER A 72 -22.98 -9.60 -5.98
CA SER A 72 -22.90 -9.30 -4.54
C SER A 72 -23.88 -8.19 -4.10
N VAL A 73 -24.02 -7.13 -4.90
CA VAL A 73 -24.93 -6.01 -4.65
C VAL A 73 -26.40 -6.41 -4.85
N ARG A 74 -26.69 -7.33 -5.76
CA ARG A 74 -28.04 -7.91 -5.94
C ARG A 74 -28.44 -8.78 -4.75
N ASP A 75 -27.53 -9.60 -4.24
CA ASP A 75 -27.81 -10.52 -3.12
C ASP A 75 -27.85 -9.84 -1.75
N LYS A 76 -26.98 -8.85 -1.51
CA LYS A 76 -26.73 -8.26 -0.18
C LYS A 76 -26.97 -6.75 -0.09
N GLY A 77 -27.28 -6.09 -1.21
CA GLY A 77 -27.30 -4.64 -1.29
C GLY A 77 -25.91 -4.01 -1.20
N ILE A 78 -25.86 -2.68 -1.10
CA ILE A 78 -24.62 -1.95 -0.83
C ILE A 78 -24.35 -1.98 0.69
N LEU A 79 -23.34 -2.75 1.11
CA LEU A 79 -22.94 -2.81 2.53
C LEU A 79 -22.19 -1.56 3.01
N GLN A 80 -21.30 -1.01 2.17
CA GLN A 80 -20.53 0.20 2.49
C GLN A 80 -21.14 1.40 1.77
N PRO A 81 -21.69 2.41 2.48
CA PRO A 81 -22.36 3.55 1.87
C PRO A 81 -21.52 4.31 0.83
N LEU A 82 -22.18 4.91 -0.15
CA LEU A 82 -21.56 5.84 -1.10
C LEU A 82 -21.26 7.17 -0.38
N LEU A 83 -20.16 7.84 -0.72
CA LEU A 83 -19.91 9.21 -0.25
C LEU A 83 -20.43 10.18 -1.30
N VAL A 84 -21.37 11.04 -0.90
CA VAL A 84 -21.95 12.06 -1.78
C VAL A 84 -21.91 13.44 -1.13
N ARG A 85 -21.97 14.48 -1.95
CA ARG A 85 -22.32 15.84 -1.52
C ARG A 85 -23.60 16.29 -2.19
N ARG A 86 -24.19 17.38 -1.71
CA ARG A 86 -25.31 18.04 -2.40
C ARG A 86 -24.80 18.67 -3.68
N ASP A 87 -25.54 18.50 -4.77
CA ASP A 87 -25.26 19.22 -6.03
C ASP A 87 -25.52 20.73 -5.83
N PRO A 88 -24.55 21.62 -6.12
CA PRO A 88 -24.77 23.07 -6.04
C PRO A 88 -25.67 23.63 -7.17
N GLU A 89 -25.83 22.91 -8.28
CA GLU A 89 -26.61 23.35 -9.45
C GLU A 89 -28.06 22.81 -9.43
N THR A 90 -28.28 21.60 -8.91
CA THR A 90 -29.58 20.92 -8.95
C THR A 90 -30.15 20.59 -7.56
N ALA A 91 -31.29 21.18 -7.22
CA ALA A 91 -31.97 20.89 -5.96
C ALA A 91 -32.39 19.41 -5.85
N ASN A 92 -32.17 18.81 -4.67
CA ASN A 92 -32.38 17.38 -4.37
C ASN A 92 -31.50 16.39 -5.17
N SER A 93 -30.50 16.87 -5.89
CA SER A 93 -29.48 16.04 -6.53
C SER A 93 -28.23 15.89 -5.66
N TYR A 94 -27.46 14.83 -5.90
CA TYR A 94 -26.29 14.44 -5.13
C TYR A 94 -25.12 14.05 -6.06
N GLU A 95 -24.01 14.76 -5.91
CA GLU A 95 -22.78 14.45 -6.63
C GLU A 95 -22.00 13.36 -5.89
N LEU A 96 -21.67 12.28 -6.61
CA LEU A 96 -20.89 11.16 -6.09
C LEU A 96 -19.42 11.53 -5.97
N ILE A 97 -18.89 11.46 -4.75
CA ILE A 97 -17.48 11.73 -4.44
C ILE A 97 -16.66 10.44 -4.44
N ALA A 98 -17.15 9.39 -3.79
CA ALA A 98 -16.45 8.09 -3.74
C ALA A 98 -17.43 6.90 -3.78
N GLY A 99 -16.98 5.79 -4.37
CA GLY A 99 -17.76 4.57 -4.53
C GLY A 99 -18.38 4.34 -5.92
N GLU A 100 -17.82 4.92 -6.99
CA GLU A 100 -18.35 4.82 -8.37
C GLU A 100 -18.65 3.37 -8.80
N ARG A 101 -17.77 2.41 -8.48
CA ARG A 101 -17.99 0.97 -8.76
C ARG A 101 -19.25 0.42 -8.08
N ARG A 102 -19.53 0.84 -6.84
CA ARG A 102 -20.71 0.41 -6.06
C ARG A 102 -21.99 1.05 -6.61
N TRP A 103 -21.95 2.33 -6.98
CA TRP A 103 -23.07 3.03 -7.62
C TRP A 103 -23.42 2.41 -8.99
N ARG A 104 -22.44 2.20 -9.88
CA ARG A 104 -22.63 1.51 -11.17
C ARG A 104 -23.16 0.09 -10.98
N ALA A 105 -22.59 -0.67 -10.04
CA ALA A 105 -23.06 -2.03 -9.76
C ALA A 105 -24.52 -2.05 -9.27
N ALA A 106 -24.94 -1.06 -8.48
CA ALA A 106 -26.32 -0.90 -8.04
C ALA A 106 -27.29 -0.53 -9.18
N GLN A 107 -26.86 0.31 -10.13
CA GLN A 107 -27.64 0.59 -11.35
C GLN A 107 -27.86 -0.70 -12.17
N ILE A 108 -26.80 -1.49 -12.41
CA ILE A 108 -26.87 -2.75 -13.18
C ILE A 108 -27.66 -3.82 -12.41
N ALA A 109 -27.55 -3.86 -11.08
CA ALA A 109 -28.33 -4.77 -10.22
C ALA A 109 -29.84 -4.42 -10.20
N GLY A 110 -30.22 -3.19 -10.54
CA GLY A 110 -31.60 -2.71 -10.54
C GLY A 110 -32.08 -2.17 -9.19
N LEU A 111 -31.17 -1.71 -8.32
CA LEU A 111 -31.55 -1.11 -7.03
C LEU A 111 -32.19 0.27 -7.22
N HIS A 112 -33.35 0.49 -6.59
CA HIS A 112 -34.04 1.78 -6.61
C HIS A 112 -33.44 2.81 -5.66
N GLU A 113 -32.97 2.37 -4.49
CA GLU A 113 -32.35 3.22 -3.47
C GLU A 113 -30.94 2.72 -3.14
N VAL A 114 -30.07 3.66 -2.76
CA VAL A 114 -28.69 3.38 -2.33
C VAL A 114 -28.38 4.08 -1.00
N PRO A 115 -27.66 3.43 -0.08
CA PRO A 115 -27.22 4.06 1.17
C PRO A 115 -26.08 5.03 0.86
N VAL A 116 -26.27 6.29 1.22
CA VAL A 116 -25.30 7.36 1.03
C VAL A 116 -24.98 8.08 2.33
N VAL A 117 -23.72 8.45 2.52
CA VAL A 117 -23.32 9.44 3.53
C VAL A 117 -23.20 10.78 2.83
N ILE A 118 -24.03 11.74 3.25
CA ILE A 118 -24.02 13.10 2.72
C ILE A 118 -23.00 13.91 3.53
N ARG A 119 -22.02 14.52 2.87
CA ARG A 119 -21.17 15.55 3.46
C ARG A 119 -21.28 16.84 2.66
N ASP A 120 -21.40 17.96 3.35
CA ASP A 120 -21.30 19.27 2.71
C ASP A 120 -19.81 19.57 2.51
N LEU A 121 -19.35 19.54 1.25
CA LEU A 121 -17.95 19.63 0.83
C LEU A 121 -17.82 20.65 -0.32
N SER A 122 -16.83 21.52 -0.25
CA SER A 122 -16.44 22.40 -1.36
C SER A 122 -15.93 21.61 -2.56
N ASP A 123 -15.87 22.24 -3.74
CA ASP A 123 -15.33 21.60 -4.96
C ASP A 123 -13.88 21.13 -4.76
N ARG A 124 -13.11 21.87 -3.95
CA ARG A 124 -11.75 21.52 -3.54
C ARG A 124 -11.74 20.24 -2.71
N GLU A 125 -12.41 20.23 -1.55
CA GLU A 125 -12.43 19.06 -0.65
C GLU A 125 -13.01 17.81 -1.32
N ALA A 126 -14.01 17.99 -2.20
CA ALA A 126 -14.59 16.92 -3.01
C ALA A 126 -13.57 16.28 -3.97
N LEU A 127 -12.81 17.11 -4.70
CA LEU A 127 -11.77 16.66 -5.61
C LEU A 127 -10.59 16.03 -4.87
N GLU A 128 -10.22 16.57 -3.72
CA GLU A 128 -9.17 16.05 -2.84
C GLU A 128 -9.47 14.62 -2.37
N ILE A 129 -10.66 14.40 -1.80
CA ILE A 129 -11.10 13.08 -1.31
C ILE A 129 -11.19 12.07 -2.46
N ALA A 130 -11.71 12.47 -3.62
CA ALA A 130 -11.78 11.62 -4.81
C ALA A 130 -10.38 11.24 -5.33
N LEU A 131 -9.41 12.16 -5.25
CA LEU A 131 -8.03 11.91 -5.67
C LEU A 131 -7.29 10.99 -4.69
N VAL A 132 -7.49 11.14 -3.37
CA VAL A 132 -6.94 10.24 -2.36
C VAL A 132 -7.51 8.82 -2.50
N GLU A 133 -8.83 8.66 -2.70
CA GLU A 133 -9.44 7.34 -2.94
C GLU A 133 -8.85 6.67 -4.18
N ASN A 134 -8.69 7.44 -5.26
CA ASN A 134 -8.10 6.92 -6.49
C ASN A 134 -6.63 6.51 -6.31
N ILE A 135 -5.85 7.19 -5.46
CA ILE A 135 -4.45 6.85 -5.17
C ILE A 135 -4.33 5.61 -4.28
N GLN A 136 -5.27 5.36 -3.36
CA GLN A 136 -5.28 4.17 -2.49
C GLN A 136 -5.60 2.85 -3.23
N ARG A 137 -5.73 2.90 -4.56
CA ARG A 137 -6.05 1.74 -5.39
C ARG A 137 -4.83 0.86 -5.69
N GLN A 138 -5.03 -0.45 -5.63
CA GLN A 138 -3.99 -1.45 -5.90
C GLN A 138 -3.67 -1.65 -7.40
N ASP A 139 -4.48 -1.09 -8.32
CA ASP A 139 -4.32 -1.24 -9.78
C ASP A 139 -3.58 -0.08 -10.49
N LEU A 140 -2.97 0.85 -9.75
CA LEU A 140 -2.22 1.97 -10.34
C LEU A 140 -0.81 1.59 -10.79
N THR A 141 -0.38 2.19 -11.90
CA THR A 141 1.04 2.22 -12.26
C THR A 141 1.82 3.21 -11.38
N PRO A 142 3.14 3.01 -11.16
CA PRO A 142 3.95 3.92 -10.34
C PRO A 142 3.97 5.38 -10.83
N LEU A 143 3.67 5.62 -12.11
CA LEU A 143 3.57 6.96 -12.68
C LEU A 143 2.22 7.62 -12.43
N GLU A 144 1.11 6.86 -12.45
CA GLU A 144 -0.21 7.37 -12.06
C GLU A 144 -0.26 7.69 -10.56
N GLU A 145 0.37 6.86 -9.72
CA GLU A 145 0.52 7.11 -8.28
C GLU A 145 1.34 8.40 -8.05
N ALA A 146 2.51 8.53 -8.71
CA ALA A 146 3.35 9.71 -8.63
C ALA A 146 2.64 11.00 -9.10
N GLU A 147 1.87 10.92 -10.19
CA GLU A 147 1.09 12.03 -10.72
C GLU A 147 -0.04 12.43 -9.76
N GLY A 148 -0.70 11.45 -9.13
CA GLY A 148 -1.67 11.70 -8.08
C GLY A 148 -1.08 12.44 -6.87
N TYR A 149 0.10 12.03 -6.40
CA TYR A 149 0.83 12.73 -5.35
C TYR A 149 1.19 14.17 -5.75
N ARG A 150 1.69 14.37 -6.98
CA ARG A 150 2.04 15.71 -7.48
C ARG A 150 0.82 16.63 -7.51
N ARG A 151 -0.32 16.15 -8.02
CA ARG A 151 -1.58 16.90 -8.01
C ARG A 151 -2.06 17.24 -6.60
N LEU A 152 -1.95 16.32 -5.63
CA LEU A 152 -2.26 16.62 -4.23
C LEU A 152 -1.35 17.69 -3.62
N MET A 153 -0.07 17.74 -3.99
CA MET A 153 0.81 18.83 -3.54
C MET A 153 0.51 20.17 -4.24
N GLU A 154 0.36 20.16 -5.57
CA GLU A 154 0.24 21.38 -6.39
C GLU A 154 -1.15 22.03 -6.32
N GLU A 155 -2.23 21.23 -6.33
CA GLU A 155 -3.61 21.74 -6.31
C GLU A 155 -4.10 21.96 -4.87
N PHE A 156 -3.65 21.16 -3.90
CA PHE A 156 -4.20 21.15 -2.53
C PHE A 156 -3.24 21.65 -1.44
N GLU A 157 -1.99 21.99 -1.80
CA GLU A 157 -0.95 22.50 -0.89
C GLU A 157 -0.48 21.48 0.17
N HIS A 158 -0.72 20.18 -0.05
CA HIS A 158 -0.27 19.13 0.86
C HIS A 158 1.26 19.06 0.96
N THR A 159 1.77 18.86 2.17
CA THR A 159 3.16 18.46 2.35
C THR A 159 3.34 16.98 2.02
N GLN A 160 4.60 16.56 1.76
CA GLN A 160 4.94 15.15 1.60
C GLN A 160 4.59 14.30 2.85
N GLU A 161 4.49 14.92 4.02
CA GLU A 161 4.21 14.25 5.29
C GLU A 161 2.71 14.04 5.50
N ASP A 162 1.90 15.03 5.13
CA ASP A 162 0.43 14.91 5.15
C ASP A 162 -0.06 13.88 4.14
N LEU A 163 0.53 13.90 2.94
CA LEU A 163 0.34 12.87 1.91
C LEU A 163 0.69 11.47 2.41
N ALA A 164 1.88 11.30 2.99
CA ALA A 164 2.34 10.03 3.57
C ALA A 164 1.35 9.49 4.60
N ARG A 165 0.86 10.36 5.49
CA ARG A 165 -0.17 10.04 6.50
C ARG A 165 -1.52 9.67 5.86
N ALA A 166 -1.96 10.40 4.84
CA ALA A 166 -3.24 10.20 4.17
C ALA A 166 -3.31 8.90 3.34
N VAL A 167 -2.19 8.46 2.75
CA VAL A 167 -2.13 7.22 1.93
C VAL A 167 -1.54 6.01 2.66
N GLY A 168 -1.15 6.16 3.93
CA GLY A 168 -0.56 5.07 4.71
C GLY A 168 0.78 4.58 4.16
N LYS A 169 1.64 5.51 3.72
CA LYS A 169 2.98 5.23 3.16
C LYS A 169 4.03 6.07 3.84
N SER A 170 5.30 5.68 3.74
CA SER A 170 6.40 6.49 4.26
C SER A 170 6.61 7.75 3.41
N ARG A 171 7.05 8.85 4.04
CA ARG A 171 7.42 10.09 3.33
C ARG A 171 8.47 9.86 2.25
N SER A 172 9.40 8.92 2.47
CA SER A 172 10.43 8.55 1.50
C SER A 172 9.86 7.81 0.29
N HIS A 173 8.78 7.04 0.43
CA HIS A 173 8.03 6.45 -0.70
C HIS A 173 7.41 7.53 -1.57
N VAL A 174 6.62 8.43 -0.99
CA VAL A 174 5.96 9.56 -1.69
C VAL A 174 6.99 10.40 -2.46
N ALA A 175 8.09 10.80 -1.80
CA ALA A 175 9.17 11.54 -2.43
C ALA A 175 9.86 10.76 -3.57
N ASN A 176 10.04 9.44 -3.43
CA ASN A 176 10.65 8.60 -4.46
C ASN A 176 9.75 8.40 -5.68
N MET A 177 8.42 8.27 -5.49
CA MET A 177 7.48 8.16 -6.60
C MET A 177 7.42 9.45 -7.41
N MET A 178 7.24 10.61 -6.76
CA MET A 178 7.20 11.89 -7.47
C MET A 178 8.46 12.19 -8.28
N ARG A 179 9.64 11.75 -7.80
CA ARG A 179 10.90 11.90 -8.56
C ARG A 179 10.87 11.18 -9.91
N LEU A 180 10.08 10.11 -10.08
CA LEU A 180 9.94 9.41 -11.36
C LEU A 180 9.37 10.31 -12.47
N LEU A 181 8.59 11.35 -12.12
CA LEU A 181 8.04 12.31 -13.07
C LEU A 181 9.12 13.17 -13.75
N ALA A 182 10.32 13.27 -13.16
CA ALA A 182 11.46 13.95 -13.76
C ALA A 182 12.19 13.12 -14.84
N LEU A 183 11.83 11.85 -15.05
CA LEU A 183 12.43 11.02 -16.08
C LEU A 183 11.99 11.45 -17.49
N PRO A 184 12.83 11.27 -18.53
CA PRO A 184 12.43 11.45 -19.92
C PRO A 184 11.28 10.53 -20.31
N ASP A 185 10.37 11.01 -21.17
CA ASP A 185 9.16 10.27 -21.56
C ASP A 185 9.42 8.86 -22.16
N PRO A 186 10.51 8.61 -22.92
CA PRO A 186 10.86 7.25 -23.34
C PRO A 186 11.12 6.26 -22.19
N VAL A 187 11.62 6.76 -21.04
CA VAL A 187 11.83 5.93 -19.84
C VAL A 187 10.51 5.77 -19.09
N LYS A 188 9.67 6.81 -19.02
CA LYS A 188 8.32 6.73 -18.45
C LYS A 188 7.46 5.68 -19.17
N GLY A 189 7.49 5.66 -20.51
CA GLY A 189 6.79 4.64 -21.31
C GLY A 189 7.19 3.22 -20.91
N MET A 190 8.49 2.94 -20.79
CA MET A 190 8.98 1.62 -20.35
C MET A 190 8.55 1.25 -18.92
N VAL A 191 8.34 2.23 -18.04
CA VAL A 191 7.81 1.97 -16.68
C VAL A 191 6.30 1.70 -16.72
N GLN A 192 5.56 2.44 -17.54
CA GLN A 192 4.12 2.26 -17.73
C GLN A 192 3.77 0.92 -18.41
N GLU A 193 4.61 0.47 -19.34
CA GLU A 193 4.53 -0.84 -20.00
C GLU A 193 5.03 -2.00 -19.11
N GLY A 194 5.58 -1.72 -17.92
CA GLY A 194 6.13 -2.72 -17.00
C GLY A 194 7.50 -3.30 -17.40
N ALA A 195 8.09 -2.84 -18.50
CA ALA A 195 9.45 -3.24 -18.93
C ALA A 195 10.54 -2.77 -17.95
N LEU A 196 10.27 -1.70 -17.18
CA LEU A 196 11.11 -1.23 -16.08
C LEU A 196 10.30 -1.12 -14.79
N SER A 197 10.86 -1.63 -13.68
CA SER A 197 10.29 -1.40 -12.35
C SER A 197 10.56 0.02 -11.86
N ALA A 198 9.79 0.49 -10.88
CA ALA A 198 10.11 1.72 -10.15
C ALA A 198 11.52 1.68 -9.51
N GLY A 199 12.05 0.50 -9.20
CA GLY A 199 13.44 0.31 -8.78
C GLY A 199 14.44 0.73 -9.84
N HIS A 200 14.30 0.22 -11.07
CA HIS A 200 15.13 0.62 -12.22
C HIS A 200 14.99 2.11 -12.51
N ALA A 201 13.74 2.60 -12.54
CA ALA A 201 13.43 4.00 -12.82
C ALA A 201 14.12 4.97 -11.84
N ARG A 202 14.15 4.65 -10.53
CA ARG A 202 14.88 5.45 -9.54
C ARG A 202 16.40 5.46 -9.76
N ALA A 203 17.01 4.34 -10.14
CA ALA A 203 18.45 4.27 -10.41
C ALA A 203 18.85 5.11 -11.64
N LEU A 204 17.94 5.26 -12.62
CA LEU A 204 18.15 6.07 -13.82
C LEU A 204 18.11 7.58 -13.56
N LEU A 205 17.50 8.04 -12.45
CA LEU A 205 17.42 9.47 -12.10
C LEU A 205 18.78 10.15 -11.90
N THR A 206 19.84 9.39 -11.61
CA THR A 206 21.20 9.92 -11.43
C THR A 206 22.06 9.77 -12.68
N SER A 207 21.51 9.26 -13.79
CA SER A 207 22.25 9.08 -15.04
C SER A 207 22.31 10.37 -15.87
N ALA A 208 23.43 10.58 -16.55
CA ALA A 208 23.58 11.65 -17.55
C ALA A 208 22.83 11.36 -18.86
N ASP A 209 22.60 10.08 -19.19
CA ASP A 209 21.73 9.64 -20.28
C ASP A 209 20.81 8.49 -19.79
N PRO A 210 19.68 8.83 -19.14
CA PRO A 210 18.72 7.83 -18.67
C PRO A 210 18.15 6.95 -19.79
N VAL A 211 18.10 7.43 -21.04
CA VAL A 211 17.40 6.76 -22.16
C VAL A 211 18.24 5.64 -22.74
N SER A 212 19.53 5.88 -23.00
CA SER A 212 20.42 4.82 -23.51
C SER A 212 20.60 3.71 -22.48
N VAL A 213 20.68 4.07 -21.19
CA VAL A 213 20.81 3.09 -20.10
C VAL A 213 19.52 2.28 -19.93
N ALA A 214 18.35 2.92 -19.94
CA ALA A 214 17.06 2.22 -19.89
C ALA A 214 16.96 1.12 -20.97
N ARG A 215 17.36 1.45 -22.21
CA ARG A 215 17.39 0.49 -23.33
C ARG A 215 18.34 -0.68 -23.07
N GLU A 216 19.53 -0.43 -22.54
CA GLU A 216 20.50 -1.49 -22.23
C GLU A 216 20.03 -2.39 -21.07
N VAL A 217 19.40 -1.81 -20.04
CA VAL A 217 18.77 -2.54 -18.92
C VAL A 217 17.67 -3.48 -19.43
N VAL A 218 16.74 -2.99 -20.24
CA VAL A 218 15.67 -3.80 -20.84
C VAL A 218 16.24 -4.89 -21.76
N LYS A 219 17.17 -4.52 -22.66
CA LYS A 219 17.80 -5.44 -23.62
C LYS A 219 18.56 -6.60 -22.96
N ARG A 220 19.15 -6.37 -21.78
CA ARG A 220 19.94 -7.37 -21.04
C ARG A 220 19.21 -8.00 -19.86
N GLY A 221 17.97 -7.60 -19.59
CA GLY A 221 17.18 -8.09 -18.46
C GLY A 221 17.87 -7.86 -17.12
N LEU A 222 18.55 -6.72 -16.94
CA LEU A 222 19.31 -6.44 -15.71
C LEU A 222 18.35 -6.24 -14.53
N ASN A 223 18.79 -6.69 -13.35
CA ASN A 223 18.08 -6.38 -12.10
C ASN A 223 18.47 -5.00 -11.54
N VAL A 224 17.77 -4.55 -10.48
CA VAL A 224 17.95 -3.21 -9.89
C VAL A 224 19.38 -2.97 -9.44
N ARG A 225 20.00 -3.96 -8.78
CA ARG A 225 21.38 -3.85 -8.31
C ARG A 225 22.38 -3.80 -9.45
N GLN A 226 22.20 -4.64 -10.48
CA GLN A 226 23.02 -4.59 -11.70
C GLN A 226 22.87 -3.25 -12.45
N THR A 227 21.68 -2.63 -12.40
CA THR A 227 21.44 -1.30 -12.96
C THR A 227 22.15 -0.22 -12.16
N GLU A 228 22.11 -0.28 -10.82
CA GLU A 228 22.87 0.62 -9.93
C GLU A 228 24.39 0.46 -10.12
N ASP A 229 24.88 -0.77 -10.26
CA ASP A 229 26.30 -1.07 -10.52
C ASP A 229 26.75 -0.57 -11.91
N LEU A 230 25.90 -0.71 -12.94
CA LEU A 230 26.12 -0.13 -14.26
C LEU A 230 26.22 1.41 -14.20
N MET A 231 25.36 2.07 -13.41
CA MET A 231 25.41 3.53 -13.19
C MET A 231 26.58 3.99 -12.32
N ARG A 232 27.13 3.10 -11.49
CA ARG A 232 28.37 3.35 -10.75
C ARG A 232 29.62 3.17 -11.63
N GLY A 233 29.48 2.46 -12.76
CA GLY A 233 30.57 2.09 -13.67
C GLY A 233 31.23 3.24 -14.43
N ASP A 234 30.59 4.41 -14.52
CA ASP A 234 31.12 5.61 -15.19
C ASP A 234 31.85 6.58 -14.25
N GLN A 235 32.07 6.21 -12.98
CA GLN A 235 33.09 6.86 -12.14
C GLN A 235 34.37 6.02 -12.16
N PRO A 236 35.56 6.62 -12.36
CA PRO A 236 36.82 5.90 -12.27
C PRO A 236 37.02 5.43 -10.82
N ALA A 237 36.68 4.17 -10.56
CA ALA A 237 36.91 3.52 -9.28
C ALA A 237 38.40 3.65 -8.93
N LYS A 238 38.71 4.38 -7.84
CA LYS A 238 40.08 4.48 -7.32
C LYS A 238 40.62 3.05 -7.15
N PRO A 239 41.73 2.68 -7.80
CA PRO A 239 42.20 1.32 -7.77
C PRO A 239 42.65 0.97 -6.36
N ARG A 240 41.93 0.04 -5.70
CA ARG A 240 42.43 -0.65 -4.51
C ARG A 240 43.60 -1.54 -4.95
N LYS A 241 44.80 -0.95 -4.97
CA LYS A 241 46.05 -1.67 -5.23
C LYS A 241 46.45 -2.51 -4.02
N GLY A 242 46.75 -3.78 -4.29
CA GLY A 242 47.46 -4.69 -3.40
C GLY A 242 46.65 -5.95 -3.07
N ALA A 243 47.09 -7.16 -3.41
CA ALA A 243 48.14 -7.56 -4.35
C ALA A 243 47.84 -8.99 -4.82
N ALA A 244 48.25 -9.38 -6.03
CA ALA A 244 48.23 -10.78 -6.45
C ALA A 244 49.59 -11.44 -6.13
N GLY A 245 49.57 -12.60 -5.46
CA GLY A 245 50.76 -13.38 -5.11
C GLY A 245 50.41 -14.70 -4.42
N SER A 246 50.71 -15.83 -5.07
CA SER A 246 50.45 -17.22 -4.63
C SER A 246 51.69 -17.82 -3.94
N VAL A 247 51.72 -18.85 -3.07
CA VAL A 247 50.86 -19.99 -2.63
C VAL A 247 51.37 -20.39 -1.19
N PRO A 248 50.78 -21.28 -0.33
CA PRO A 248 49.42 -21.84 -0.09
C PRO A 248 48.82 -21.43 1.29
N ALA A 249 47.68 -22.04 1.67
CA ALA A 249 46.94 -21.84 2.93
C ALA A 249 47.67 -22.20 4.23
N PRO A 250 47.18 -21.64 5.35
CA PRO A 250 46.94 -22.46 6.55
C PRO A 250 45.51 -22.33 7.09
N GLY A 251 44.73 -23.41 6.99
CA GLY A 251 43.57 -23.69 7.83
C GLY A 251 42.28 -22.88 7.57
N PRO A 252 41.12 -23.41 8.00
CA PRO A 252 39.88 -22.65 8.00
C PRO A 252 39.93 -21.61 9.13
N ALA A 253 39.70 -20.34 8.80
CA ALA A 253 39.27 -19.38 9.81
C ALA A 253 37.90 -19.87 10.31
N ILE A 254 37.89 -20.41 11.53
CA ILE A 254 36.68 -20.80 12.25
C ILE A 254 35.80 -19.55 12.25
N LYS A 255 34.65 -19.60 11.57
CA LYS A 255 33.60 -18.61 11.80
C LYS A 255 33.26 -18.72 13.28
N ASP A 256 33.44 -17.63 14.02
CA ASP A 256 33.17 -17.61 15.46
C ASP A 256 31.80 -18.22 15.71
N VAL A 257 31.77 -19.30 16.51
CA VAL A 257 30.53 -20.01 16.82
C VAL A 257 29.55 -19.04 17.49
N ASP A 258 30.07 -18.14 18.31
CA ASP A 258 29.30 -17.06 18.94
C ASP A 258 28.72 -16.06 17.94
N LEU A 259 29.41 -15.80 16.81
CA LEU A 259 28.91 -14.89 15.78
C LEU A 259 27.86 -15.56 14.89
N LEU A 260 28.01 -16.84 14.57
CA LEU A 260 26.97 -17.63 13.92
C LEU A 260 25.73 -17.77 14.81
N ASN A 261 25.91 -18.03 16.11
CA ASN A 261 24.83 -18.07 17.08
C ASN A 261 24.11 -16.71 17.18
N LEU A 262 24.84 -15.60 17.12
CA LEU A 262 24.26 -14.25 17.14
C LEU A 262 23.53 -13.92 15.82
N GLU A 263 24.06 -14.34 14.66
CA GLU A 263 23.36 -14.27 13.37
C GLU A 263 22.05 -15.07 13.42
N GLU A 264 22.07 -16.30 13.94
CA GLU A 264 20.88 -17.15 14.06
C GLU A 264 19.88 -16.62 15.09
N GLU A 265 20.33 -16.11 16.25
CA GLU A 265 19.43 -15.55 17.27
C GLU A 265 18.73 -14.28 16.76
N ILE A 266 19.47 -13.35 16.14
CA ILE A 266 18.87 -12.15 15.57
C ILE A 266 17.99 -12.52 14.37
N SER A 267 18.38 -13.49 13.54
CA SER A 267 17.55 -14.00 12.44
C SER A 267 16.25 -14.62 12.94
N ALA A 268 16.28 -15.40 14.04
CA ALA A 268 15.10 -16.00 14.66
C ALA A 268 14.15 -14.95 15.27
N ARG A 269 14.69 -13.88 15.89
CA ARG A 269 13.89 -12.78 16.45
C ARG A 269 13.25 -11.88 15.38
N ILE A 270 13.94 -11.66 14.26
CA ILE A 270 13.46 -10.79 13.17
C ILE A 270 12.62 -11.59 12.14
N GLY A 271 12.84 -12.90 12.02
CA GLY A 271 12.22 -13.76 10.98
C GLY A 271 12.84 -13.60 9.60
N LEU A 272 13.97 -12.89 9.49
CA LEU A 272 14.66 -12.57 8.24
C LEU A 272 16.14 -12.95 8.32
N LYS A 273 16.78 -13.14 7.18
CA LYS A 273 18.19 -13.53 7.14
C LYS A 273 19.09 -12.34 7.49
N VAL A 274 19.87 -12.50 8.56
CA VAL A 274 20.83 -11.51 9.06
C VAL A 274 22.25 -11.99 8.79
N ALA A 275 23.15 -11.06 8.49
CA ALA A 275 24.59 -11.30 8.40
C ALA A 275 25.35 -10.19 9.14
N ILE A 276 26.42 -10.56 9.86
CA ILE A 276 27.23 -9.66 10.69
C ILE A 276 28.68 -9.72 10.21
N ASP A 277 29.21 -8.60 9.73
CA ASP A 277 30.63 -8.47 9.33
C ASP A 277 31.38 -7.55 10.33
N PRO A 278 32.11 -8.13 11.32
CA PRO A 278 32.85 -7.36 12.31
C PRO A 278 34.22 -6.92 11.78
N GLN A 279 34.54 -5.65 11.97
CA GLN A 279 35.84 -5.04 11.71
C GLN A 279 36.39 -4.42 13.01
N GLY A 280 36.79 -5.30 13.94
CA GLY A 280 37.28 -4.92 15.26
C GLY A 280 36.13 -4.44 16.18
N GLN A 281 36.22 -3.20 16.65
CA GLN A 281 35.18 -2.57 17.50
C GLN A 281 34.03 -1.92 16.70
N ARG A 282 34.03 -2.06 15.37
CA ARG A 282 32.97 -1.62 14.47
C ARG A 282 32.51 -2.81 13.64
N GLY A 283 31.33 -2.77 13.06
CA GLY A 283 30.85 -3.83 12.18
C GLY A 283 29.68 -3.36 11.33
N THR A 284 29.30 -4.19 10.36
CA THR A 284 28.12 -3.99 9.52
C THR A 284 27.14 -5.12 9.78
N ILE A 285 25.89 -4.77 10.10
CA ILE A 285 24.78 -5.73 10.14
C ILE A 285 23.98 -5.55 8.84
N THR A 286 23.76 -6.64 8.12
CA THR A 286 22.96 -6.67 6.88
C THR A 286 21.73 -7.54 7.09
N ILE A 287 20.54 -6.96 6.89
CA ILE A 287 19.26 -7.68 6.99
C ILE A 287 18.70 -7.83 5.57
N HIS A 288 18.39 -9.06 5.17
CA HIS A 288 17.82 -9.38 3.87
C HIS A 288 16.30 -9.59 3.97
N TYR A 289 15.54 -8.67 3.36
CA TYR A 289 14.10 -8.76 3.15
C TYR A 289 13.78 -9.11 1.68
N GLN A 290 12.59 -9.66 1.44
CA GLN A 290 12.08 -10.04 0.12
C GLN A 290 10.88 -9.19 -0.33
N THR A 291 10.10 -8.65 0.61
CA THR A 291 8.97 -7.73 0.35
C THR A 291 9.18 -6.38 1.05
N LEU A 292 8.44 -5.35 0.64
CA LEU A 292 8.47 -4.05 1.32
C LEU A 292 7.88 -4.14 2.73
N ASP A 293 6.84 -4.95 2.93
CA ASP A 293 6.24 -5.19 4.25
C ASP A 293 7.26 -5.76 5.24
N GLN A 294 8.18 -6.63 4.78
CA GLN A 294 9.29 -7.14 5.59
C GLN A 294 10.35 -6.08 5.92
N LEU A 295 10.51 -5.04 5.09
CA LEU A 295 11.35 -3.89 5.41
C LEU A 295 10.66 -3.02 6.46
N ASP A 296 9.36 -2.77 6.32
CA ASP A 296 8.60 -1.97 7.27
C ASP A 296 8.52 -2.65 8.65
N ASP A 297 8.35 -3.98 8.70
CA ASP A 297 8.47 -4.81 9.91
C ASP A 297 9.84 -4.65 10.61
N VAL A 298 10.93 -4.62 9.83
CA VAL A 298 12.29 -4.41 10.35
C VAL A 298 12.47 -3.00 10.87
N LEU A 299 11.99 -2.00 10.14
CA LEU A 299 12.08 -0.60 10.53
C LEU A 299 11.27 -0.32 11.79
N HIS A 300 10.09 -0.92 11.94
CA HIS A 300 9.28 -0.81 13.16
C HIS A 300 9.97 -1.46 14.37
N ARG A 301 10.50 -2.69 14.22
CA ARG A 301 11.21 -3.40 15.30
C ARG A 301 12.54 -2.76 15.69
N LEU A 302 13.22 -2.04 14.79
CA LEU A 302 14.47 -1.33 15.07
C LEU A 302 14.25 0.14 15.48
N GLY A 303 13.12 0.75 15.09
CA GLY A 303 12.81 2.15 15.32
C GLY A 303 12.49 2.46 16.78
N GLY A 304 11.91 1.50 17.51
CA GLY A 304 11.67 1.62 18.94
C GLY A 304 10.67 2.71 19.30
N GLU A 305 9.41 2.53 18.90
CA GLU A 305 8.27 3.28 19.43
C GLU A 305 7.37 2.34 20.25
N ASP A 306 6.81 2.86 21.35
CA ASP A 306 5.85 2.20 22.24
C ASP A 306 4.47 1.98 21.58
#